data_AF-A0A430APL0-F1
#
_entry.id   AF-A0A430APL0-F1
#
_cell.length_a   1.000
_cell.length_b   1.000
_cell.length_c   1.000
_cell.angle_alpha   90.00
_cell.angle_beta   90.00
_cell.angle_gamma   90.00
#
_symmetry.space_group_name_H-M   'P 1'
#
loop_
_entity.id
_entity.type
_entity.pdbx_description
1 polymer ?
#
loop_
_entity_poly.entity_id
_entity_poly.type
_entity_poly.pdbx_seq_one_letter_code
_entity_poly.pdbx_strand_id
1 'polypeptide(L)'
;MKKNLVGTFEKIRFIGNYPNIMIRFTLVTDEGNVNCIATKEIANSLMMMTEKKELAVFGHYNAKNQLIIEKMMIRNPSSFTLAYISKNRKYI
;
A
#
# COMPACT_ATOMS: atom_id res chain seq x y z
N MET A 1 7.49 -11.89 -12.39
CA MET A 1 6.61 -11.02 -13.22
C MET A 1 6.00 -9.95 -12.35
N LYS A 2 5.98 -8.70 -12.80
CA LYS A 2 5.36 -7.59 -12.05
C LYS A 2 3.86 -7.55 -12.31
N LYS A 3 3.10 -6.98 -11.38
CA LYS A 3 1.63 -6.84 -11.45
C LYS A 3 1.22 -5.42 -11.05
N ASN A 4 0.22 -4.91 -11.73
CA ASN A 4 -0.52 -3.71 -11.38
C ASN A 4 -1.90 -4.14 -10.93
N LEU A 5 -2.30 -3.78 -9.72
CA LEU A 5 -3.63 -4.07 -9.21
C LEU A 5 -4.25 -2.80 -8.64
N VAL A 6 -5.58 -2.74 -8.69
CA VAL A 6 -6.36 -1.68 -8.07
C VAL A 6 -7.31 -2.30 -7.08
N GLY A 7 -7.47 -1.68 -5.92
CA GLY A 7 -8.40 -2.14 -4.91
C GLY A 7 -8.37 -1.30 -3.63
N THR A 8 -9.25 -1.64 -2.70
CA THR A 8 -9.29 -0.98 -1.39
C THR A 8 -8.45 -1.74 -0.39
N PHE A 9 -7.61 -1.04 0.39
CA PHE A 9 -6.80 -1.70 1.41
C PHE A 9 -7.58 -1.93 2.71
N GLU A 10 -7.35 -3.07 3.34
CA GLU A 10 -7.92 -3.45 4.63
C GLU A 10 -6.95 -4.26 5.50
N LYS A 11 -7.32 -4.48 6.77
CA LYS A 11 -6.69 -5.45 7.69
C LYS A 11 -5.17 -5.28 7.81
N ILE A 12 -4.71 -4.04 7.96
CA ILE A 12 -3.30 -3.72 8.20
C ILE A 12 -2.82 -4.40 9.49
N ARG A 13 -1.68 -5.10 9.41
CA ARG A 13 -0.97 -5.71 10.53
C ARG A 13 0.52 -5.46 10.40
N PHE A 14 1.18 -5.09 11.50
CA PHE A 14 2.63 -5.04 11.54
C PHE A 14 3.22 -6.45 11.49
N ILE A 15 4.27 -6.61 10.69
CA ILE A 15 5.03 -7.87 10.57
C ILE A 15 6.54 -7.67 10.70
N GLY A 16 7.00 -6.42 10.81
CA GLY A 16 8.40 -6.07 11.03
C GLY A 16 8.56 -5.08 12.18
N ASN A 17 9.64 -5.23 12.94
CA ASN A 17 9.99 -4.35 14.06
C ASN A 17 10.87 -3.18 13.59
N TYR A 18 10.93 -2.12 14.38
CA TYR A 18 11.89 -1.03 14.17
C TYR A 18 13.34 -1.58 14.09
N PRO A 19 14.19 -1.09 13.16
CA PRO A 19 13.96 -0.01 12.20
C PRO A 19 13.27 -0.45 10.89
N ASN A 20 13.08 -1.75 10.69
CA ASN A 20 12.58 -2.37 9.46
C ASN A 20 11.06 -2.58 9.55
N ILE A 21 10.33 -1.48 9.72
CA ILE A 21 8.87 -1.51 9.75
C ILE A 21 8.36 -2.10 8.44
N MET A 22 7.58 -3.17 8.57
CA MET A 22 6.87 -3.81 7.47
C MET A 22 5.44 -4.07 7.91
N ILE A 23 4.50 -3.88 6.99
CA ILE A 23 3.10 -4.21 7.22
C ILE A 23 2.62 -5.22 6.20
N ARG A 24 1.69 -6.07 6.65
CA ARG A 24 0.84 -6.87 5.79
C ARG A 24 -0.54 -6.22 5.75
N PHE A 25 -1.14 -6.16 4.58
CA PHE A 25 -2.54 -5.74 4.42
C PHE A 25 -3.22 -6.59 3.35
N THR A 26 -4.53 -6.51 3.27
CA THR A 26 -5.33 -7.13 2.20
C THR A 26 -5.75 -6.05 1.23
N LEU A 27 -5.46 -6.23 -0.06
CA LEU A 27 -6.02 -5.44 -1.14
C LEU A 27 -7.27 -6.17 -1.66
N VAL A 28 -8.44 -5.57 -1.45
CA VAL A 28 -9.72 -6.06 -1.96
C VAL A 28 -9.89 -5.54 -3.38
N THR A 29 -9.76 -6.42 -4.37
CA THR A 29 -9.96 -6.12 -5.79
C THR A 29 -11.26 -6.76 -6.29
N ASP A 30 -11.69 -6.39 -7.49
CA ASP A 30 -12.87 -6.99 -8.15
C ASP A 30 -12.67 -8.50 -8.43
N GLU A 31 -11.42 -8.93 -8.60
CA GLU A 31 -11.05 -10.33 -8.85
C GLU A 31 -10.82 -11.12 -7.55
N GLY A 32 -10.86 -10.46 -6.39
CA GLY A 32 -10.76 -11.06 -5.08
C GLY A 32 -9.71 -10.42 -4.17
N ASN A 33 -9.44 -11.09 -3.05
CA ASN A 33 -8.56 -10.58 -2.01
C ASN A 33 -7.10 -10.95 -2.29
N VAL A 34 -6.22 -9.95 -2.30
CA VAL A 34 -4.78 -10.12 -2.48
C VAL A 34 -4.05 -9.77 -1.19
N ASN A 35 -3.16 -10.65 -0.74
CA ASN A 35 -2.31 -10.39 0.41
C ASN A 35 -1.10 -9.56 -0.02
N CYS A 36 -0.92 -8.39 0.58
CA CYS A 36 0.14 -7.45 0.23
C CYS A 36 1.14 -7.26 1.38
N ILE A 37 2.40 -7.02 1.05
CA ILE A 37 3.46 -6.61 1.97
C ILE A 37 4.02 -5.27 1.51
N ALA A 38 4.11 -4.31 2.44
CA ALA A 38 4.70 -3.00 2.21
C ALA A 38 5.86 -2.74 3.19
N THR A 39 6.93 -2.14 2.66
CA THR A 39 8.08 -1.67 3.44
C THR A 39 7.84 -0.28 4.02
N LYS A 40 8.79 0.20 4.83
CA LYS A 40 8.68 1.39 5.69
C LYS A 40 7.99 2.60 5.06
N GLU A 41 8.39 3.04 3.86
CA GLU A 41 7.89 4.26 3.24
C GLU A 41 6.40 4.16 2.88
N ILE A 42 6.03 3.05 2.24
CA ILE A 42 4.66 2.72 1.85
C ILE A 42 3.82 2.42 3.10
N ALA A 43 4.38 1.70 4.06
CA ALA A 43 3.75 1.39 5.34
C ALA A 43 3.38 2.65 6.11
N ASN A 44 4.31 3.59 6.25
CA ASN A 44 4.07 4.88 6.90
C ASN A 44 2.95 5.64 6.19
N SER A 45 2.96 5.68 4.86
CA SER A 45 1.92 6.35 4.08
C SER A 45 0.53 5.75 4.33
N LEU A 46 0.42 4.42 4.35
CA LEU A 46 -0.82 3.69 4.62
C LEU A 46 -1.31 3.91 6.06
N MET A 47 -0.41 3.96 7.03
CA MET A 47 -0.75 4.20 8.44
C MET A 47 -1.27 5.62 8.71
N MET A 48 -0.86 6.61 7.91
CA MET A 48 -1.36 7.98 8.02
C MET A 48 -2.76 8.17 7.40
N MET A 49 -3.29 7.16 6.71
CA MET A 49 -4.64 7.23 6.14
C MET A 49 -5.67 6.93 7.23
N THR A 50 -6.55 7.89 7.48
CA THR A 50 -7.64 7.77 8.46
C THR A 50 -8.82 6.93 7.94
N GLU A 51 -8.90 6.71 6.63
CA GLU A 51 -10.00 6.04 5.95
C GLU A 51 -9.49 5.01 4.95
N LYS A 52 -10.29 3.96 4.71
CA LYS A 52 -10.04 3.01 3.64
C LYS A 52 -10.15 3.74 2.30
N LYS A 53 -9.06 3.74 1.54
CA LYS A 53 -9.00 4.36 0.20
C LYS A 53 -8.69 3.32 -0.86
N GLU A 54 -9.14 3.60 -2.07
CA GLU A 54 -8.72 2.83 -3.23
C GLU A 54 -7.26 3.17 -3.58
N LEU A 55 -6.48 2.14 -3.85
CA LEU A 55 -5.07 2.22 -4.21
C LEU A 55 -4.87 1.58 -5.57
N ALA A 56 -3.97 2.16 -6.37
CA ALA A 56 -3.27 1.43 -7.42
C ALA A 56 -1.91 1.00 -6.86
N VAL A 57 -1.59 -0.28 -6.96
CA VAL A 57 -0.32 -0.83 -6.45
C VAL A 57 0.43 -1.56 -7.55
N PHE A 58 1.76 -1.43 -7.54
CA PHE A 58 2.67 -2.13 -8.43
C PHE A 58 3.69 -2.93 -7.63
N GLY A 59 3.96 -4.16 -8.06
CA GLY A 59 4.87 -5.03 -7.33
C GLY A 59 5.05 -6.40 -7.97
N HIS A 60 5.57 -7.35 -7.20
CA HIS A 60 5.73 -8.74 -7.61
C HIS A 60 5.28 -9.70 -6.52
N TYR A 61 4.85 -10.91 -6.92
CA TYR A 61 4.53 -11.96 -5.98
C TYR A 61 5.79 -12.67 -5.46
N ASN A 62 5.82 -12.96 -4.16
CA ASN A 62 6.82 -13.83 -3.55
C ASN A 62 6.39 -15.32 -3.62
N ALA A 63 7.25 -16.21 -3.12
CA ALA A 63 6.97 -17.66 -3.09
C ALA A 63 5.76 -18.06 -2.23
N LYS A 64 5.28 -17.18 -1.34
CA LYS A 64 4.07 -17.38 -0.51
C LYS A 64 2.81 -16.76 -1.13
N ASN A 65 2.87 -16.41 -2.42
CA ASN A 65 1.79 -15.75 -3.15
C ASN A 65 1.31 -14.43 -2.49
N GLN A 66 2.23 -13.67 -1.92
CA GLN A 66 1.98 -12.33 -1.39
C GLN A 66 2.56 -11.29 -2.36
N LEU A 67 1.80 -10.24 -2.65
CA LEU A 67 2.25 -9.14 -3.49
C LEU A 67 3.15 -8.21 -2.67
N ILE A 68 4.44 -8.19 -2.97
CA ILE A 68 5.41 -7.25 -2.43
C ILE A 68 5.25 -5.93 -3.19
N ILE A 69 4.82 -4.88 -2.48
CA ILE A 69 4.56 -3.58 -3.07
C ILE A 69 5.87 -2.80 -3.27
N GLU A 70 6.07 -2.30 -4.48
CA GLU A 70 7.22 -1.45 -4.84
C GLU A 70 6.82 -0.01 -5.09
N LYS A 71 5.60 0.21 -5.60
CA LYS A 71 5.01 1.54 -5.80
C LYS A 71 3.53 1.51 -5.46
N MET A 72 3.02 2.63 -4.98
CA MET A 72 1.60 2.81 -4.69
C MET A 72 1.13 4.19 -5.14
N MET A 73 -0.14 4.30 -5.49
CA MET A 73 -0.82 5.56 -5.74
C MET A 73 -2.19 5.52 -5.09
N ILE A 74 -2.55 6.58 -4.38
CA ILE A 74 -3.91 6.75 -3.85
C ILE A 74 -4.80 7.22 -4.99
N ARG A 75 -5.88 6.48 -5.26
CA ARG A 75 -6.89 6.89 -6.23
C ARG A 75 -7.89 7.83 -5.56
N ASN A 76 -8.31 8.85 -6.28
CA ASN A 76 -9.22 9.91 -5.81
C ASN A 76 -8.77 10.53 -4.46
N PRO A 77 -7.55 11.07 -4.38
CA PRO A 77 -7.06 11.69 -3.15
C PRO A 77 -7.91 12.93 -2.82
N SER A 78 -8.25 13.10 -1.53
CA SER A 78 -8.87 14.35 -1.06
C SER A 78 -7.86 15.51 -1.13
N SER A 79 -8.34 16.75 -1.07
CA SER A 79 -7.48 17.95 -1.07
C SER A 79 -6.41 17.90 0.03
N PHE A 80 -6.75 17.35 1.20
CA PHE A 80 -5.79 17.10 2.28
C PHE A 80 -4.72 16.08 1.89
N THR A 81 -5.13 14.94 1.30
CA THR A 81 -4.19 13.92 0.82
C THR A 81 -3.27 14.48 -0.26
N LEU A 82 -3.78 15.28 -1.20
CA LEU A 82 -2.96 15.95 -2.21
C LEU A 82 -1.92 16.90 -1.60
N ALA A 83 -2.30 17.67 -0.58
CA ALA A 83 -1.40 18.59 0.11
C ALA A 83 -0.28 17.86 0.89
N TYR A 84 -0.57 16.68 1.46
CA TYR A 84 0.45 15.85 2.10
C TYR A 84 1.40 15.24 1.07
N ILE A 85 0.86 14.68 -0.02
CA ILE A 85 1.64 14.09 -1.11
C ILE A 85 2.58 15.12 -1.73
N SER A 86 2.09 16.32 -2.03
CA SER A 86 2.89 17.36 -2.69
C SER A 86 4.11 17.79 -1.88
N LYS A 87 3.99 17.79 -0.55
CA LYS A 87 5.08 18.07 0.39
C LYS A 87 6.07 16.92 0.54
N ASN A 88 5.65 15.68 0.28
CA ASN A 88 6.42 14.46 0.50
C ASN A 88 6.75 13.68 -0.79
N ARG A 89 6.80 14.36 -1.94
CA ARG A 89 7.03 13.83 -3.30
C ARG A 89 8.26 12.93 -3.50
N LYS A 90 9.09 12.70 -2.49
CA LYS A 90 10.25 11.82 -2.57
C LYS A 90 9.88 10.31 -2.61
N TYR A 91 8.60 9.94 -2.39
CA TYR A 91 8.25 8.55 -2.07
C TYR A 91 6.97 8.01 -2.75
N ILE A 92 6.51 8.62 -3.85
CA ILE A 92 5.37 8.13 -4.68
C ILE A 92 5.83 7.97 -6.11
#